data_AF-A0A6L3CBB6-F1
#
_entry.id   AF-A0A6L3CBB6-F1
#
_cell.length_a   1.000
_cell.length_b   1.000
_cell.length_c   1.000
_cell.angle_alpha   90.00
_cell.angle_beta   90.00
_cell.angle_gamma   90.00
#
_symmetry.space_group_name_H-M   'P 1'
#
loop_
_entity.id
_entity.type
_entity.pdbx_description
1 polymer ?
#
loop_
_entity_poly.entity_id
_entity_poly.type
_entity_poly.pdbx_seq_one_letter_code
_entity_poly.pdbx_strand_id
1 'polypeptide(L)' 'MTDEGARVLMDCISCSLRNLEYAHYCARCGTNLQQSLRTAMEGQISFCFSCGLRIFDDARFCGQCGVDLAHGLP' A
#
# COMPACT_ATOMS: atom_id res chain seq x y z
N MET A 1 -28.21 16.19 5.17
CA MET A 1 -27.06 15.72 4.37
C MET A 1 -26.32 14.76 5.27
N THR A 2 -26.60 13.46 5.16
CA THR A 2 -26.11 12.46 6.12
C THR A 2 -24.63 12.20 5.89
N ASP A 3 -23.82 12.74 6.80
CA ASP A 3 -22.44 12.35 7.07
C ASP A 3 -22.44 10.95 7.72
N GLU A 4 -22.90 9.95 6.98
CA GLU A 4 -22.76 8.54 7.37
C GLU A 4 -21.35 8.12 6.99
N GLY A 5 -20.44 8.26 7.96
CA GLY A 5 -19.02 7.94 7.89
C GLY A 5 -18.69 6.97 6.76
N ALA A 6 -18.06 7.51 5.72
CA ALA A 6 -17.70 6.79 4.51
C ALA A 6 -17.02 5.48 4.90
N ARG A 7 -17.76 4.37 4.82
CA ARG A 7 -17.18 3.05 5.01
C ARG A 7 -16.12 2.93 3.94
N VAL A 8 -14.85 2.93 4.33
CA VAL A 8 -13.77 2.62 3.41
C VAL A 8 -13.95 1.17 2.99
N LEU A 9 -14.02 0.94 1.68
CA LEU A 9 -14.29 -0.36 1.09
C LEU A 9 -13.08 -0.79 0.27
N MET A 10 -12.82 -2.10 0.24
CA MET A 10 -11.81 -2.70 -0.64
C MET A 10 -12.40 -3.84 -1.46
N ASP A 11 -11.99 -3.92 -2.72
CA ASP A 11 -12.42 -5.00 -3.63
C ASP A 11 -11.48 -6.21 -3.50
N CYS A 12 -12.05 -7.39 -3.36
CA CYS A 12 -11.28 -8.64 -3.26
C CYS A 12 -10.59 -8.94 -4.59
N ILE A 13 -9.26 -9.02 -4.59
CA ILE A 13 -8.46 -9.30 -5.79
C ILE A 13 -8.81 -10.63 -6.49
N SER A 14 -9.36 -11.61 -5.75
CA SER A 14 -9.68 -12.93 -6.31
C SER A 14 -11.07 -13.02 -6.93
N CYS A 15 -12.05 -12.23 -6.47
CA CYS A 15 -13.45 -12.41 -6.88
C CYS A 15 -14.25 -11.11 -7.05
N SER A 16 -13.59 -9.96 -6.88
CA SER A 16 -14.11 -8.60 -7.02
C SER A 16 -15.26 -8.23 -6.10
N LEU A 17 -15.57 -9.04 -5.08
CA LEU A 17 -16.54 -8.65 -4.06
C LEU A 17 -16.00 -7.44 -3.28
N ARG A 18 -16.86 -6.45 -3.06
CA ARG A 18 -16.59 -5.31 -2.19
C ARG A 18 -16.72 -5.69 -0.71
N ASN A 19 -15.65 -5.50 0.05
CA ASN A 19 -15.56 -5.80 1.48
C ASN A 19 -15.28 -4.51 2.27
N LEU A 20 -15.54 -4.55 3.57
CA LEU A 20 -15.13 -3.50 4.51
C LEU A 20 -13.61 -3.51 4.68
N GLU A 21 -12.96 -2.36 4.85
CA GLU A 21 -11.50 -2.27 5.02
C GLU A 21 -10.96 -3.12 6.18
N TYR A 22 -11.76 -3.30 7.23
CA TYR A 22 -11.39 -4.05 8.42
C TYR A 22 -11.73 -5.55 8.32
N ALA A 23 -12.28 -6.02 7.20
CA ALA A 23 -12.54 -7.44 7.00
C ALA A 23 -11.21 -8.20 6.86
N HIS A 24 -11.04 -9.28 7.63
CA HIS A 24 -9.82 -10.11 7.54
C HIS A 24 -9.86 -11.05 6.33
N TYR A 25 -11.05 -11.52 5.96
CA TYR A 25 -11.27 -12.46 4.86
C TYR A 25 -12.45 -12.00 3.98
N CYS A 26 -12.41 -12.35 2.70
CA CYS A 26 -13.50 -12.08 1.76
C CYS A 26 -14.74 -12.90 2.13
N ALA A 27 -15.88 -12.23 2.30
CA ALA A 27 -17.14 -12.88 2.68
C ALA A 27 -17.68 -13.89 1.63
N ARG A 28 -17.19 -13.83 0.38
CA ARG A 28 -17.61 -14.74 -0.70
C ARG A 28 -16.64 -15.88 -0.97
N CYS A 29 -15.34 -15.60 -1.05
CA CYS A 29 -14.35 -16.58 -1.49
C CYS A 29 -13.29 -16.95 -0.45
N GLY A 30 -13.31 -16.33 0.74
CA GLY A 30 -12.37 -16.64 1.82
C GLY A 30 -10.94 -16.11 1.65
N THR A 31 -10.64 -15.39 0.55
CA THR A 31 -9.32 -14.76 0.35
C THR A 31 -8.95 -13.88 1.55
N ASN A 32 -7.74 -14.01 2.06
CA ASN A 32 -7.22 -13.18 3.15
C ASN A 32 -6.94 -11.75 2.64
N LEU A 33 -7.75 -10.80 3.09
CA LEU A 33 -7.73 -9.41 2.62
C LEU A 33 -6.65 -8.58 3.31
N GLN A 34 -6.34 -8.87 4.57
CA GLN A 34 -5.24 -8.20 5.27
C GLN A 34 -3.88 -8.51 4.66
N GLN A 35 -3.68 -9.74 4.17
CA GLN A 35 -2.46 -10.08 3.44
C GLN A 35 -2.36 -9.29 2.13
N SER A 36 -3.47 -9.12 1.41
CA SER A 36 -3.51 -8.30 0.20
C SER A 36 -3.15 -6.84 0.48
N LEU A 37 -3.65 -6.26 1.59
CA LEU A 37 -3.27 -4.91 2.03
C LEU A 37 -1.79 -4.81 2.38
N ARG A 38 -1.24 -5.79 3.12
CA ARG A 38 0.19 -5.84 3.45
C ARG A 38 1.07 -5.91 2.20
N THR A 39 0.73 -6.78 1.26
CA THR A 39 1.47 -6.92 0.00
C THR A 39 1.34 -5.65 -0.87
N ALA A 40 0.18 -4.99 -0.87
CA ALA A 40 0.02 -3.70 -1.56
C ALA A 40 0.88 -2.60 -0.94
N MET A 41 1.09 -2.62 0.39
CA MET A 41 2.03 -1.71 1.06
C MET A 41 3.47 -2.09 0.75
N GLU A 42 3.84 -3.37 0.77
CA GLU A 42 5.19 -3.85 0.43
C GLU A 42 5.60 -3.49 -1.00
N GLY A 43 4.67 -3.48 -1.95
CA GLY A 43 4.91 -3.05 -3.31
C GLY A 43 5.15 -1.54 -3.49
N GLN A 44 5.00 -0.74 -2.43
CA GLN A 44 5.27 0.71 -2.42
C GLN A 44 6.60 1.05 -1.74
N ILE A 45 7.49 0.06 -1.61
CA ILE A 45 8.78 0.23 -0.96
C ILE A 45 9.90 -0.01 -1.96
N SER A 46 10.78 0.98 -2.00
CA SER A 46 12.05 0.95 -2.71
C SER A 46 13.21 1.04 -1.72
N PHE A 47 14.44 0.96 -2.25
CA PHE A 47 15.65 1.20 -1.47
C PHE A 47 16.39 2.40 -2.06
N CYS A 48 16.92 3.25 -1.19
CA CYS A 48 17.77 4.36 -1.60
C CYS A 48 19.01 3.81 -2.32
N PHE A 49 19.20 4.18 -3.59
CA PHE A 49 20.33 3.72 -4.41
C PHE A 49 21.70 4.15 -3.87
N SER A 50 21.74 5.19 -3.01
CA SER A 50 22.98 5.72 -2.44
C SER A 50 23.37 5.07 -1.11
N CYS A 51 22.41 4.75 -0.23
CA CYS A 51 22.71 4.26 1.12
C CYS A 51 21.97 2.99 1.55
N GLY A 52 21.06 2.46 0.73
CA GLY A 52 20.31 1.24 1.02
C GLY A 52 19.18 1.42 2.05
N LEU A 53 18.88 2.64 2.50
CA LEU A 53 17.71 2.88 3.36
C LEU A 53 16.43 2.45 2.63
N ARG A 54 15.58 1.71 3.34
CA ARG A 54 14.21 1.42 2.90
C ARG A 54 13.39 2.70 2.84
N ILE A 55 12.86 3.03 1.66
CA ILE A 55 12.10 4.26 1.38
C ILE A 55 10.72 3.89 0.83
N PHE A 56 9.74 4.75 1.06
CA PHE A 56 8.47 4.67 0.33
C PHE A 56 8.65 5.20 -1.09
N ASP A 57 7.90 4.68 -2.05
CA ASP A 57 8.00 5.05 -3.46
C ASP A 57 7.65 6.51 -3.75
N ASP A 58 6.93 7.18 -2.83
CA ASP A 58 6.61 8.60 -2.90
C ASP A 58 7.69 9.52 -2.29
N ALA A 59 8.76 8.94 -1.73
CA ALA A 59 9.84 9.72 -1.12
C ALA A 59 10.67 10.45 -2.18
N ARG A 60 10.69 11.78 -2.12
CA ARG A 60 11.50 12.63 -3.01
C ARG A 60 12.97 12.72 -2.60
N PHE A 61 13.25 12.64 -1.29
CA PHE A 61 14.61 12.68 -0.75
C PHE A 61 14.81 11.54 0.25
N CYS A 62 16.03 11.01 0.33
CA CYS A 62 16.36 10.03 1.37
C CYS A 62 16.48 10.72 2.73
N GLY A 63 15.67 10.31 3.71
CA GLY A 63 15.73 10.85 5.07
C GLY A 63 17.03 10.56 5.83
N GLN A 64 17.85 9.61 5.36
CA GLN A 64 19.13 9.28 5.99
C GLN A 64 20.33 9.98 5.33
N CYS A 65 20.44 9.94 3.99
CA CYS A 65 21.61 10.50 3.29
C CYS A 65 21.32 11.79 2.51
N GLY A 66 20.06 12.22 2.41
CA GLY A 66 19.66 13.45 1.75
C GLY A 66 19.69 13.42 0.22
N VAL A 67 20.02 12.29 -0.41
CA VAL A 67 20.05 12.18 -1.88
C VAL A 67 18.66 12.43 -2.47
N ASP A 68 18.60 13.11 -3.61
CA ASP A 68 17.40 13.26 -4.43
C ASP A 68 17.08 11.93 -5.12
N LEU A 69 15.90 11.38 -4.84
CA LEU A 69 15.44 10.09 -5.32
C LEU A 69 14.72 10.19 -6.67
N ALA A 70 14.33 11.39 -7.12
CA ALA A 70 13.62 11.60 -8.38
C ALA A 70 14.50 11.39 -9.62
N HIS A 71 15.82 11.47 -9.47
CA HIS A 71 16.79 11.42 -10.57
C HIS A 71 17.72 10.20 -10.48
N GLY A 72 17.35 9.17 -9.72
CA GLY A 72 18.21 8.05 -9.34
C GLY A 72 18.26 6.83 -10.28
N LEU A 73 17.74 6.94 -11.50
CA LEU A 73 17.98 5.93 -12.54
C LEU A 73 19.07 6.45 -13.50
N PRO A 74 20.15 5.71 -13.77
CA PRO A 74 20.93 5.94 -14.99
C PRO A 74 20.07 5.71 -16.25
#